data_AF-A0A800L822-F1
#
_entry.id   AF-A0A800L822-F1
#
_cell.length_a   1.000
_cell.length_b   1.000
_cell.length_c   1.000
_cell.angle_alpha   90.00
_cell.angle_beta   90.00
_cell.angle_gamma   90.00
#
_symmetry.space_group_name_H-M   'P 1'
#
loop_
_entity.id
_entity.type
_entity.pdbx_description
1 polymer ?
#
loop_
_entity_poly.entity_id
_entity_poly.type
_entity_poly.pdbx_seq_one_letter_code
_entity_poly.pdbx_strand_id
1 'polypeptide(L)'
;MHSKEKINVLRDKIDLLDEQMLDLLVQRFSVSREIGEIKASGGINVGDPNREQEIIDRLAEKLEGKMERNDIAAIFGPIYHISKKLQKK
;
A
#
# COMPACT_ATOMS: atom_id res chain seq x y z
N MET A 1 -16.35 31.23 13.08
CA MET A 1 -15.26 30.32 12.67
C MET A 1 -14.97 30.56 11.21
N HIS A 2 -13.83 31.20 10.91
CA HIS A 2 -13.45 31.58 9.55
C HIS A 2 -13.09 30.34 8.73
N SER A 3 -13.30 30.35 7.41
CA SER A 3 -13.07 29.18 6.53
C SER A 3 -11.67 28.58 6.68
N LYS A 4 -10.65 29.40 7.01
CA LYS A 4 -9.28 28.97 7.27
C LYS A 4 -9.16 28.04 8.49
N GLU A 5 -9.87 28.32 9.58
CA GLU A 5 -9.87 27.48 10.79
C GLU A 5 -10.50 26.12 10.51
N LYS A 6 -11.59 26.08 9.73
CA LYS A 6 -12.24 24.83 9.33
C LYS A 6 -11.33 23.96 8.47
N ILE A 7 -10.58 24.56 7.55
CA ILE A 7 -9.60 23.85 6.72
C ILE A 7 -8.49 23.26 7.58
N ASN A 8 -7.96 24.01 8.54
CA ASN A 8 -6.89 23.52 9.41
C ASN A 8 -7.34 22.31 10.24
N VAL A 9 -8.55 22.36 10.82
CA VAL A 9 -9.11 21.20 11.54
C VAL A 9 -9.24 19.95 10.66
N LEU A 10 -9.53 20.11 9.36
CA LEU A 10 -9.56 18.98 8.43
C LEU A 10 -8.16 18.48 8.07
N ARG A 11 -7.17 19.35 7.98
CA ARG A 11 -5.76 18.96 7.77
C ARG A 11 -5.21 18.18 8.96
N ASP A 12 -5.49 18.62 10.18
CA ASP A 12 -5.08 17.87 11.38
C ASP A 12 -5.64 16.44 11.37
N LYS A 13 -6.85 16.24 10.82
CA LYS A 13 -7.41 14.89 10.63
C LYS A 13 -6.70 14.10 9.53
N ILE A 14 -6.27 14.75 8.46
CA ILE A 14 -5.48 14.11 7.40
C ILE A 14 -4.13 13.67 7.96
N ASP A 15 -3.44 14.54 8.71
CA ASP A 15 -2.13 14.24 9.28
C ASP A 15 -2.19 12.99 10.19
N LEU A 16 -3.24 12.87 11.01
CA LEU A 16 -3.47 11.66 11.83
C LEU A 16 -3.74 10.40 11.00
N LEU A 17 -4.45 10.52 9.87
CA LEU A 17 -4.67 9.39 8.96
C LEU A 17 -3.38 9.01 8.24
N ASP A 18 -2.54 9.98 7.88
CA ASP A 18 -1.26 9.75 7.21
C ASP A 18 -0.30 8.98 8.13
N GLU A 19 -0.23 9.33 9.41
CA GLU A 19 0.54 8.57 10.41
C GLU A 19 0.05 7.11 10.50
N GLN A 20 -1.25 6.89 10.58
CA GLN A 20 -1.83 5.54 10.60
C GLN A 20 -1.54 4.75 9.31
N MET A 21 -1.57 5.42 8.16
CA MET A 21 -1.22 4.78 6.89
C MET A 21 0.26 4.35 6.86
N LEU A 22 1.17 5.18 7.38
CA LEU A 22 2.59 4.83 7.48
C LEU A 22 2.82 3.61 8.39
N ASP A 23 2.16 3.57 9.56
CA ASP A 23 2.26 2.41 10.47
C ASP A 23 1.78 1.12 9.82
N LEU A 24 0.65 1.18 9.09
CA LEU A 24 0.13 0.03 8.33
C LEU A 24 1.07 -0.40 7.21
N LEU A 25 1.70 0.55 6.53
CA LEU A 25 2.69 0.25 5.49
C LEU A 25 3.93 -0.44 6.07
N VAL A 26 4.44 0.03 7.21
CA VAL A 26 5.57 -0.61 7.91
C VAL A 26 5.23 -2.05 8.28
N GLN A 27 4.06 -2.29 8.86
CA GLN A 27 3.60 -3.65 9.19
C GLN A 27 3.50 -4.53 7.95
N ARG A 28 2.87 -4.02 6.87
CA ARG A 28 2.77 -4.73 5.59
C ARG A 28 4.15 -5.07 5.01
N PHE A 29 5.11 -4.16 5.12
CA PHE A 29 6.47 -4.38 4.64
C PHE A 29 7.24 -5.39 5.48
N SER A 30 6.99 -5.47 6.79
CA SER A 30 7.54 -6.54 7.64
C SER A 30 7.10 -7.92 7.13
N VAL A 31 5.79 -8.11 6.92
CA VAL A 31 5.25 -9.35 6.37
C VAL A 31 5.82 -9.64 4.97
N SER A 32 5.99 -8.59 4.15
CA SER A 32 6.63 -8.75 2.85
C SER A 32 8.07 -9.22 2.95
N ARG A 33 8.84 -8.83 3.98
CA ARG A 33 10.22 -9.29 4.18
C ARG A 33 10.26 -10.77 4.54
N GLU A 34 9.39 -11.22 5.43
CA GLU A 34 9.24 -12.64 5.78
C GLU A 34 8.94 -13.50 4.53
N ILE A 35 8.06 -13.02 3.64
CA ILE A 35 7.81 -13.66 2.35
C ILE A 35 9.09 -13.73 1.50
N GLY A 36 9.89 -12.67 1.50
CA GLY A 36 11.17 -12.63 0.79
C GLY A 36 12.16 -13.68 1.30
N GLU A 37 12.27 -13.86 2.61
CA GLU A 37 13.14 -14.87 3.25
C GLU A 37 12.72 -16.28 2.85
N ILE A 38 11.41 -16.57 2.87
CA ILE A 38 10.86 -17.85 2.42
C ILE A 38 11.19 -18.08 0.94
N LYS A 39 10.94 -17.09 0.07
CA LYS A 39 11.23 -17.19 -1.36
C LYS A 39 12.71 -17.42 -1.64
N ALA A 40 13.60 -16.72 -0.92
CA ALA A 40 15.04 -16.89 -1.04
C ALA A 40 15.47 -18.32 -0.66
N SER A 41 14.96 -18.86 0.45
CA SER A 41 15.26 -20.22 0.90
C SER A 41 14.78 -21.30 -0.08
N GLY A 42 13.68 -21.05 -0.79
CA GLY A 42 13.10 -21.96 -1.77
C GLY A 42 13.55 -21.74 -3.22
N GLY A 43 14.46 -20.79 -3.50
CA GLY A 43 14.87 -20.45 -4.87
C GLY A 43 13.74 -19.83 -5.72
N ILE A 44 12.73 -19.23 -5.09
CA ILE A 44 11.56 -18.63 -5.76
C ILE A 44 11.86 -17.17 -6.11
N ASN A 45 11.47 -16.74 -7.31
CA ASN A 45 11.62 -15.36 -7.73
C ASN A 45 10.75 -14.39 -6.91
N VAL A 46 11.32 -13.24 -6.57
CA VAL A 46 10.64 -12.17 -5.81
C VAL A 46 9.47 -11.57 -6.60
N GLY A 47 9.63 -11.37 -7.90
CA GLY A 47 8.61 -10.76 -8.76
C GLY A 47 7.49 -11.74 -9.11
N ASP A 48 6.25 -11.33 -8.89
CA ASP A 48 5.05 -12.09 -9.21
C ASP A 48 3.97 -11.14 -9.77
N PRO A 49 3.96 -10.90 -11.09
CA PRO A 49 3.00 -10.00 -11.73
C PRO A 49 1.55 -10.44 -11.54
N ASN A 50 1.29 -11.75 -11.48
CA ASN A 50 -0.05 -12.29 -11.27
C ASN A 50 -0.55 -11.90 -9.88
N ARG A 51 0.32 -12.03 -8.85
CA ARG A 51 -0.02 -11.60 -7.50
C ARG A 51 -0.28 -10.09 -7.40
N GLU A 52 0.49 -9.26 -8.10
CA GLU A 52 0.27 -7.81 -8.14
C GLU A 52 -1.10 -7.47 -8.73
N GLN A 53 -1.46 -8.12 -9.85
CA GLN A 53 -2.73 -7.98 -10.53
C GLN A 53 -3.92 -8.43 -9.65
N GLU A 54 -3.84 -9.60 -9.02
CA GLU A 54 -4.88 -10.12 -8.12
C GLU A 54 -5.23 -9.16 -6.99
N ILE A 55 -4.23 -8.51 -6.40
CA ILE A 55 -4.49 -7.58 -5.29
C ILE A 55 -5.18 -6.31 -5.82
N ILE A 56 -4.77 -5.78 -6.98
CA ILE A 56 -5.43 -4.63 -7.59
C ILE A 56 -6.89 -4.96 -7.88
N ASP A 57 -7.15 -6.11 -8.49
CA ASP A 57 -8.51 -6.53 -8.85
C ASP A 57 -9.38 -6.71 -7.61
N ARG A 58 -8.88 -7.42 -6.58
CA ARG A 58 -9.59 -7.58 -5.30
C ARG A 58 -9.90 -6.24 -4.62
N LEU A 59 -8.96 -5.28 -4.67
CA LEU A 59 -9.16 -3.97 -4.05
C LEU A 59 -10.10 -3.08 -4.86
N ALA A 60 -10.05 -3.17 -6.19
CA ALA A 60 -10.96 -2.47 -7.09
C ALA A 60 -12.40 -2.94 -6.90
N GLU A 61 -12.62 -4.24 -6.81
CA GLU A 61 -13.94 -4.82 -6.48
C GLU A 61 -14.42 -4.32 -5.09
N LYS A 62 -13.54 -4.35 -4.08
CA LYS A 62 -13.89 -3.89 -2.73
C LYS A 62 -14.24 -2.40 -2.65
N LEU A 63 -13.66 -1.57 -3.53
CA LEU A 63 -13.81 -0.11 -3.54
C LEU A 63 -14.65 0.38 -4.73
N GLU A 64 -15.43 -0.50 -5.33
CA GLU A 64 -16.33 -0.14 -6.44
C GLU A 64 -17.23 1.03 -6.06
N GLY A 65 -17.31 2.04 -6.95
CA GLY A 65 -18.06 3.28 -6.73
C GLY A 65 -17.45 4.25 -5.72
N LYS A 66 -16.31 3.91 -5.08
CA LYS A 66 -15.57 4.79 -4.14
C LYS A 66 -14.21 5.23 -4.67
N MET A 67 -13.56 4.38 -5.47
CA MET A 67 -12.26 4.69 -6.07
C MET A 67 -12.11 3.94 -7.39
N GLU A 68 -11.56 4.62 -8.40
CA GLU A 68 -11.32 4.02 -9.70
C GLU A 68 -10.18 2.99 -9.62
N ARG A 69 -10.29 1.92 -10.40
CA ARG A 69 -9.27 0.87 -10.46
C ARG A 69 -7.87 1.42 -10.76
N ASN A 70 -7.79 2.43 -11.62
CA ASN A 70 -6.52 3.06 -12.00
C ASN A 70 -5.88 3.82 -10.83
N ASP A 71 -6.66 4.45 -9.96
CA ASP A 71 -6.14 5.13 -8.77
C ASP A 71 -5.61 4.13 -7.75
N ILE A 72 -6.32 3.01 -7.57
CA ILE A 72 -5.85 1.89 -6.73
C ILE A 72 -4.52 1.35 -7.26
N ALA A 73 -4.42 1.14 -8.57
CA ALA A 73 -3.18 0.70 -9.20
C ALA A 73 -2.05 1.72 -9.02
N ALA A 74 -2.33 3.02 -9.13
CA ALA A 74 -1.35 4.09 -8.93
C ALA A 74 -0.84 4.17 -7.49
N ILE A 75 -1.69 3.88 -6.49
CA ILE A 75 -1.31 3.81 -5.08
C ILE A 75 -0.50 2.54 -4.79
N PHE A 76 -0.99 1.38 -5.23
CA PHE A 76 -0.38 0.10 -4.87
C PHE A 76 0.88 -0.24 -5.68
N GLY A 77 1.05 0.31 -6.88
CA GLY A 77 2.26 0.13 -7.70
C GLY A 77 3.56 0.49 -6.96
N PRO A 78 3.70 1.73 -6.43
CA PRO A 78 4.83 2.11 -5.58
C PRO A 78 5.00 1.25 -4.33
N ILE A 79 3.89 0.87 -3.67
CA ILE A 79 3.91 -0.01 -2.50
C ILE A 79 4.54 -1.38 -2.87
N TYR A 80 4.19 -1.96 -4.02
CA TYR A 80 4.81 -3.20 -4.52
C TYR A 80 6.28 -3.01 -4.86
N HIS A 81 6.62 -1.91 -5.52
CA HIS A 81 8.00 -1.61 -5.86
C HIS A 81 8.90 -1.61 -4.61
N ILE A 82 8.45 -0.93 -3.54
CA ILE A 82 9.14 -0.91 -2.26
C ILE A 82 9.17 -2.32 -1.63
N SER A 83 8.05 -3.04 -1.64
CA SER A 83 7.96 -4.41 -1.12
C SER A 83 8.99 -5.35 -1.76
N LYS A 84 9.10 -5.33 -3.10
CA LYS A 84 10.08 -6.12 -3.86
C LYS A 84 11.52 -5.73 -3.54
N LYS A 85 11.79 -4.43 -3.34
CA LYS A 85 13.11 -3.94 -2.94
C LYS A 85 13.49 -4.47 -1.55
N LEU A 86 12.54 -4.52 -0.62
CA LEU A 86 12.76 -5.02 0.75
C LEU A 86 12.90 -6.54 0.81
N GLN A 87 12.26 -7.29 -0.09
CA GLN A 87 12.43 -8.75 -0.22
C GLN A 87 13.81 -9.19 -0.73
N LYS A 88 14.55 -8.28 -1.38
CA LYS A 88 15.88 -8.54 -1.94
C LYS A 88 17.04 -8.16 -1.01
N LYS A 89 16.72 -7.55 0.14
CA LYS A 89 17.71 -7.20 1.17
C LYS A 89 17.85 -8.35 2.13
#